data_AF-A0AAV9IDF6-F1
#
_entry.id   AF-A0AAV9IDF6-F1
#
_cell.length_a   1.000
_cell.length_b   1.000
_cell.length_c   1.000
_cell.angle_alpha   90.00
_cell.angle_beta   90.00
_cell.angle_gamma   90.00
#
_symmetry.space_group_name_H-M   'P 1'
#
loop_
_entity.id
_entity.type
_entity.pdbx_description
1 polymer ?
#
loop_
_entity_poly.entity_id
_entity_poly.type
_entity_poly.pdbx_seq_one_letter_code
_entity_poly.pdbx_strand_id
1 'polypeptide(L)'
;MFVFVYGTLRKACKESRKMLDFQVPDILEKLGSEKGLARLPGYQMWDLGSYPGIFPVPHKKDCGEHVIVGELYFFEDEVTERVLSVLDEYEGCHPLSALPHEYERVKEPVFSVEQEKYVTSWIYRLTAPPASAGIISCGDYSIFLASKYQ
;
A
#
# COMPACT_ATOMS: atom_id res chain seq x y z
N MET A 1 -10.83 10.44 7.66
CA MET A 1 -10.58 9.20 6.86
C MET A 1 -9.21 8.54 7.18
N PHE A 2 -9.09 7.21 7.06
CA PHE A 2 -7.79 6.49 7.11
C PHE A 2 -7.33 5.96 5.74
N VAL A 3 -6.02 5.99 5.48
CA VAL A 3 -5.35 5.35 4.33
C VAL A 3 -4.18 4.51 4.82
N PHE A 4 -4.06 3.29 4.31
CA PHE A 4 -2.98 2.37 4.64
C PHE A 4 -2.10 2.16 3.40
N VAL A 5 -0.80 2.39 3.57
CA VAL A 5 0.19 2.29 2.48
C VAL A 5 1.26 1.27 2.85
N TYR A 6 1.57 0.38 1.91
CA TYR A 6 2.50 -0.73 2.14
C TYR A 6 3.73 -0.71 1.23
N GLY A 7 3.75 0.17 0.22
CA GLY A 7 4.79 0.24 -0.80
C GLY A 7 5.55 1.55 -0.84
N THR A 8 5.82 2.05 -2.04
CA THR A 8 6.63 3.25 -2.34
C THR A 8 6.16 4.52 -1.62
N LEU A 9 4.85 4.62 -1.33
CA LEU A 9 4.25 5.70 -0.54
C LEU A 9 4.63 5.69 0.95
N ARG A 10 5.21 4.60 1.48
CA ARG A 10 5.70 4.55 2.87
C ARG A 10 6.88 5.49 3.07
N LYS A 11 6.90 6.17 4.22
CA LYS A 11 8.03 6.97 4.69
C LYS A 11 9.28 6.13 4.85
N ALA A 12 9.16 4.88 5.29
CA ALA A 12 10.26 3.92 5.35
C ALA A 12 10.97 3.69 4.00
N CYS A 13 10.30 3.94 2.87
CA CYS A 13 10.87 3.78 1.54
C CYS A 13 11.52 5.06 1.00
N LYS A 14 11.49 6.19 1.73
CA LYS A 14 11.91 7.52 1.23
C LYS A 14 13.29 7.56 0.61
N GLU A 15 14.29 6.97 1.26
CA GLU A 15 15.65 6.96 0.72
C GLU A 15 15.74 6.13 -0.56
N SER A 16 15.03 5.00 -0.60
CA SER A 16 14.92 4.15 -1.78
C SER A 16 14.11 4.77 -2.92
N ARG A 17 13.24 5.76 -2.64
CA ARG A 17 12.47 6.49 -3.69
C ARG A 17 13.39 7.19 -4.69
N LYS A 18 14.61 7.57 -4.27
CA LYS A 18 15.60 8.21 -5.16
C LYS A 18 16.05 7.29 -6.31
N MET A 19 15.83 5.99 -6.17
CA MET A 19 16.18 4.97 -7.15
C MET A 19 15.00 4.61 -8.08
N LEU A 20 13.84 5.25 -7.91
CA LEU A 20 12.65 5.00 -8.73
C LEU A 20 12.67 5.96 -9.94
N ASP A 21 12.27 5.43 -11.10
CA ASP A 21 12.16 6.21 -12.34
C ASP A 21 10.85 7.02 -12.44
N PHE A 22 10.10 7.12 -11.34
CA PHE A 22 8.83 7.85 -11.27
C PHE A 22 8.71 8.65 -9.98
N GLN A 23 7.91 9.73 -10.03
CA GLN A 23 7.71 10.63 -8.91
C GLN A 23 6.64 10.09 -7.95
N VAL A 24 7.01 9.91 -6.69
CA VAL A 24 6.07 9.58 -5.62
C VAL A 24 5.48 10.88 -5.05
N PRO A 25 4.14 11.01 -4.94
CA PRO A 25 3.51 12.20 -4.38
C PRO A 25 3.82 12.36 -2.89
N ASP A 26 3.96 13.60 -2.43
CA ASP A 26 4.20 13.95 -1.02
C ASP A 26 2.91 14.29 -0.26
N ILE A 27 1.75 13.96 -0.84
CA ILE A 27 0.42 14.34 -0.33
C ILE A 27 0.15 13.76 1.08
N LEU A 28 0.66 12.56 1.35
CA LEU A 28 0.53 11.92 2.66
C LEU A 28 1.27 12.70 3.75
N GLU A 29 2.43 13.25 3.43
CA GLU A 29 3.28 13.99 4.38
C GLU A 29 2.78 15.41 4.57
N LYS A 30 2.20 16.01 3.53
CA LYS A 30 1.66 17.37 3.58
C LYS A 30 0.33 17.47 4.31
N LEU A 31 -0.55 16.49 4.10
CA LEU A 31 -1.96 16.58 4.56
C LEU A 31 -2.32 15.48 5.57
N GLY A 32 -1.49 14.46 5.72
CA GLY A 32 -1.76 13.32 6.58
C GLY A 32 -1.11 13.44 7.94
N SER A 33 -1.81 12.95 8.96
CA SER A 33 -1.23 12.62 10.25
C SER A 33 -0.81 11.16 10.27
N GLU A 34 0.49 10.88 10.30
CA GLU A 34 1.03 9.53 10.49
C GLU A 34 0.53 8.97 11.84
N LYS A 35 -0.08 7.78 11.81
CA LYS A 35 -0.57 7.06 12.99
C LYS A 35 0.28 5.84 13.33
N GLY A 36 1.38 5.64 12.60
CA GLY A 36 2.37 4.59 12.82
C GLY A 36 2.14 3.33 11.99
N LEU A 37 2.67 2.21 12.45
CA LEU A 37 2.64 0.93 11.75
C LEU A 37 1.27 0.27 11.81
N ALA A 38 0.91 -0.39 10.72
CA ALA A 38 -0.29 -1.20 10.66
C ALA A 38 -0.05 -2.53 9.93
N ARG A 39 -0.92 -3.48 10.20
CA ARG A 39 -0.88 -4.83 9.66
C ARG A 39 -2.18 -5.16 8.93
N LEU A 40 -2.05 -5.64 7.70
CA LEU A 40 -3.16 -6.10 6.87
C LEU A 40 -3.03 -7.62 6.64
N PRO A 41 -3.84 -8.45 7.31
CA PRO A 41 -3.80 -9.90 7.14
C PRO A 41 -4.52 -10.35 5.87
N GLY A 42 -4.19 -11.54 5.38
CA GLY A 42 -4.92 -12.19 4.27
C GLY A 42 -4.56 -11.68 2.87
N TYR A 43 -3.44 -10.97 2.75
CA TYR A 43 -2.92 -10.46 1.49
C TYR A 43 -1.49 -10.96 1.28
N GLN A 44 -1.18 -11.37 0.07
CA GLN A 44 0.19 -11.67 -0.36
C GLN A 44 0.77 -10.44 -1.05
N MET A 45 2.07 -10.21 -0.90
CA MET A 45 2.81 -9.16 -1.62
C MET A 45 3.65 -9.75 -2.74
N TRP A 46 3.67 -9.05 -3.88
CA TRP A 46 4.47 -9.35 -5.05
C TRP A 46 5.40 -8.19 -5.40
N ASP A 47 6.59 -8.52 -5.91
CA ASP A 47 7.54 -7.59 -6.51
C ASP A 47 7.21 -7.42 -8.00
N LEU A 48 6.69 -6.25 -8.38
CA LEU A 48 6.42 -5.89 -9.77
C LEU A 48 7.62 -5.18 -10.43
N GLY A 49 8.79 -5.25 -9.81
CA GLY A 49 10.03 -4.62 -10.27
C GLY A 49 10.29 -3.33 -9.50
N SER A 50 9.63 -2.25 -9.91
CA SER A 50 9.85 -0.91 -9.36
C SER A 50 8.88 -0.53 -8.23
N TYR A 51 7.82 -1.33 -8.02
CA TYR A 51 6.83 -1.12 -6.97
C TYR A 51 6.21 -2.47 -6.55
N PRO A 52 5.60 -2.56 -5.36
CA PRO A 52 4.94 -3.78 -4.92
C PRO A 52 3.45 -3.76 -5.24
N GLY A 53 2.87 -4.94 -5.39
CA GLY A 53 1.41 -5.12 -5.42
C GLY A 53 0.96 -6.10 -4.36
N ILE A 54 -0.27 -5.93 -3.87
CA ILE A 54 -0.93 -6.92 -3.01
C ILE A 54 -2.21 -7.44 -3.64
N PHE A 55 -2.55 -8.68 -3.35
CA PHE A 55 -3.74 -9.37 -3.82
C PHE A 55 -4.22 -10.34 -2.73
N PRO A 56 -5.54 -10.53 -2.55
CA PRO A 56 -6.06 -11.41 -1.52
C PRO A 56 -5.55 -12.84 -1.66
N VAL A 57 -5.19 -13.46 -0.53
CA VAL A 57 -4.88 -14.89 -0.49
C VAL A 57 -6.19 -15.67 -0.64
N PRO A 58 -6.29 -16.61 -1.61
CA PRO A 58 -7.56 -17.26 -1.92
C PRO A 58 -8.09 -18.17 -0.80
N HIS A 59 -7.21 -18.68 0.07
CA HIS A 59 -7.58 -19.63 1.12
C HIS A 59 -7.42 -19.03 2.53
N LYS A 60 -8.53 -18.98 3.27
CA LYS A 60 -8.60 -18.47 4.65
C LYS A 60 -7.65 -19.15 5.63
N LYS A 61 -7.24 -20.39 5.36
CA LYS A 61 -6.32 -21.16 6.22
C LYS A 61 -4.90 -20.60 6.18
N ASP A 62 -4.53 -19.98 5.08
CA ASP A 62 -3.17 -19.46 4.86
C ASP A 62 -3.07 -17.98 5.27
N CYS A 63 -4.22 -17.30 5.47
CA CYS A 63 -4.27 -15.87 5.81
C CYS A 63 -3.54 -15.49 7.10
N GLY A 64 -3.36 -16.43 8.04
CA GLY A 64 -2.65 -16.18 9.30
C GLY A 64 -1.13 -16.01 9.13
N GLU A 65 -0.58 -16.54 8.03
CA GLU A 65 0.85 -16.48 7.71
C GLU A 65 1.18 -15.29 6.79
N HIS A 66 0.17 -14.74 6.12
CA HIS A 66 0.31 -13.64 5.17
C HIS A 66 -0.16 -12.32 5.78
N VAL A 67 0.79 -11.52 6.24
CA VAL A 67 0.55 -10.20 6.84
C VAL A 67 1.37 -9.15 6.11
N ILE A 68 0.69 -8.15 5.59
CA ILE A 68 1.32 -6.98 4.98
C ILE A 68 1.60 -5.95 6.06
N VAL A 69 2.85 -5.50 6.14
CA VAL A 69 3.29 -4.42 7.01
C VAL A 69 3.31 -3.12 6.22
N GLY A 70 2.67 -2.11 6.78
CA GLY A 70 2.60 -0.79 6.19
C GLY A 70 2.47 0.31 7.23
N GLU A 71 2.20 1.52 6.74
CA GLU A 71 2.00 2.72 7.54
C GLU A 71 0.54 3.17 7.40
N LEU A 72 -0.02 3.64 8.51
CA LEU A 72 -1.37 4.16 8.60
C LEU A 72 -1.34 5.68 8.69
N TYR A 73 -2.10 6.34 7.82
CA TYR A 73 -2.27 7.78 7.83
C TYR A 73 -3.73 8.14 8.06
N PHE A 74 -3.94 9.20 8.84
CA PHE A 74 -5.25 9.81 9.04
C PHE A 74 -5.31 11.15 8.33
N PHE A 75 -6.45 11.43 7.70
CA PHE A 75 -6.76 12.67 7.00
C PHE A 75 -8.07 13.22 7.52
N GLU A 76 -8.15 14.54 7.66
CA GLU A 76 -9.42 15.22 7.93
C GLU A 76 -10.35 15.09 6.72
N ASP A 77 -11.65 15.25 6.95
CA ASP A 77 -12.66 15.01 5.93
C ASP A 77 -12.59 16.06 4.80
N GLU A 78 -12.16 17.28 5.10
CA GLU A 78 -12.05 18.39 4.13
C GLU A 78 -11.01 18.13 3.04
N VAL A 79 -9.99 17.31 3.32
CA VAL A 79 -8.91 17.00 2.37
C VAL A 79 -9.06 15.62 1.74
N THR A 80 -10.08 14.86 2.15
CA THR A 80 -10.25 13.44 1.77
C THR A 80 -10.30 13.25 0.26
N GLU A 81 -11.22 13.93 -0.45
CA GLU A 81 -11.38 13.77 -1.90
C GLU A 81 -10.11 14.15 -2.67
N ARG A 82 -9.42 15.20 -2.22
CA ARG A 82 -8.16 15.64 -2.83
C ARG A 82 -7.06 14.59 -2.66
N VAL A 83 -6.91 14.05 -1.45
CA VAL A 83 -5.89 13.03 -1.16
C VAL A 83 -6.19 11.77 -1.99
N LEU A 84 -7.45 11.33 -1.99
CA LEU A 84 -7.91 10.17 -2.72
C LEU A 84 -7.70 10.31 -4.22
N SER A 85 -8.03 11.45 -4.83
CA SER A 85 -7.82 11.71 -6.26
C SER A 85 -6.34 11.65 -6.65
N VAL A 86 -5.44 12.28 -5.87
CA VAL A 86 -3.98 12.24 -6.13
C VAL A 86 -3.43 10.81 -6.04
N LEU A 87 -3.92 10.03 -5.07
CA LEU A 87 -3.50 8.65 -4.92
C LEU A 87 -4.05 7.76 -6.04
N ASP A 88 -5.30 7.95 -6.46
CA ASP A 88 -5.88 7.21 -7.58
C ASP A 88 -5.14 7.50 -8.91
N GLU A 89 -4.71 8.75 -9.13
CA GLU A 89 -3.87 9.13 -10.28
C GLU A 89 -2.52 8.41 -10.22
N TYR A 90 -1.88 8.41 -9.05
CA TYR A 90 -0.58 7.77 -8.84
C TYR A 90 -0.63 6.25 -9.02
N GLU A 91 -1.66 5.60 -8.50
CA GLU A 91 -1.86 4.13 -8.61
C GLU A 91 -2.48 3.73 -9.97
N GLY A 92 -2.72 4.70 -10.85
CA GLY A 92 -3.24 4.46 -12.20
C GLY A 92 -4.70 3.97 -12.24
N CYS A 93 -5.47 4.17 -11.17
CA CYS A 93 -6.86 3.71 -11.05
C CYS A 93 -7.89 4.85 -11.03
N HIS A 94 -7.46 6.07 -11.30
CA HIS A 94 -8.34 7.23 -11.48
C HIS A 94 -9.39 6.99 -12.58
N PRO A 95 -10.62 7.53 -12.49
CA PRO A 95 -11.66 7.33 -13.52
C PRO A 95 -11.29 7.79 -14.94
N LEU A 96 -10.24 8.60 -15.07
CA LEU A 96 -9.71 9.08 -16.36
C LEU A 96 -8.53 8.24 -16.89
N SER A 97 -8.07 7.26 -16.12
CA SER A 97 -6.98 6.37 -16.50
C SER A 97 -7.42 5.35 -17.57
N ALA A 98 -6.46 4.85 -18.33
CA ALA A 98 -6.72 3.82 -19.32
C ALA A 98 -7.12 2.50 -18.64
N LEU A 99 -8.13 1.82 -19.20
CA LEU A 99 -8.55 0.50 -18.74
C LEU A 99 -7.69 -0.61 -19.41
N PRO A 100 -7.47 -1.75 -18.75
CA PRO A 100 -7.87 -2.08 -17.38
C PRO A 100 -6.94 -1.44 -16.33
N HIS A 101 -7.47 -1.10 -15.16
CA HIS A 101 -6.65 -0.62 -14.04
C HIS A 101 -5.85 -1.77 -13.42
N GLU A 102 -4.56 -1.55 -13.17
CA GLU A 102 -3.71 -2.49 -12.45
C GLU A 102 -4.12 -2.61 -10.97
N TYR A 103 -4.47 -1.46 -10.36
CA TYR A 103 -4.94 -1.37 -8.98
C TYR A 103 -6.42 -0.99 -8.90
N GLU A 104 -7.03 -1.34 -7.77
CA GLU A 104 -8.31 -0.80 -7.33
C GLU A 104 -8.21 -0.29 -5.89
N ARG A 105 -8.99 0.75 -5.59
CA ARG A 105 -9.12 1.28 -4.23
C ARG A 105 -10.28 0.60 -3.50
N VAL A 106 -9.98 -0.03 -2.37
CA VAL A 106 -10.98 -0.74 -1.55
C VAL A 106 -10.83 -0.40 -0.07
N LYS A 107 -11.90 -0.61 0.71
CA LYS A 107 -11.85 -0.47 2.18
C LYS A 107 -11.56 -1.83 2.80
N GLU A 108 -10.54 -1.88 3.66
CA GLU A 108 -10.19 -3.08 4.43
C GLU A 108 -9.96 -2.75 5.91
N PRO A 109 -10.23 -3.68 6.83
CA PRO A 109 -9.83 -3.55 8.22
C PRO A 109 -8.31 -3.80 8.34
N VAL A 110 -7.60 -2.81 8.88
CA VAL A 110 -6.16 -2.91 9.19
C VAL A 110 -5.97 -2.82 10.70
N PHE A 111 -5.04 -3.60 11.24
CA PHE A 111 -4.70 -3.54 12.66
C PHE A 111 -3.65 -2.46 12.89
N SER A 112 -4.01 -1.38 13.60
CA SER A 112 -3.06 -0.35 14.04
C SER A 112 -2.27 -0.86 15.24
N VAL A 113 -0.95 -0.84 15.13
CA VAL A 113 -0.06 -1.31 16.20
C VAL A 113 -0.10 -0.35 17.38
N GLU A 114 -0.08 0.95 17.12
CA GLU A 114 -0.02 2.01 18.14
C GLU A 114 -1.33 2.17 18.91
N GLN A 115 -2.46 1.91 18.25
CA GLN A 115 -3.79 1.99 18.87
C GLN A 115 -4.33 0.63 19.32
N GLU A 116 -3.58 -0.45 19.06
CA GLU A 116 -3.94 -1.84 19.37
C GLU A 116 -5.37 -2.24 18.95
N LYS A 117 -5.83 -1.74 17.81
CA LYS A 117 -7.19 -1.98 17.32
C LYS A 117 -7.27 -2.03 15.80
N TYR A 118 -8.34 -2.65 15.31
CA TYR A 118 -8.69 -2.57 13.90
C TYR A 118 -9.32 -1.23 13.57
N VAL A 119 -8.90 -0.65 12.44
CA VAL A 119 -9.51 0.52 11.83
C VAL A 119 -9.83 0.21 10.36
N THR A 120 -10.97 0.70 9.87
CA THR A 120 -11.27 0.61 8.44
C THR A 120 -10.48 1.66 7.69
N SER A 121 -9.69 1.23 6.72
CA SER A 121 -8.79 2.08 5.95
C SER A 121 -8.96 1.85 4.46
N TRP A 122 -8.73 2.88 3.66
CA TRP A 122 -8.54 2.68 2.23
C TRP A 122 -7.19 2.04 1.95
N ILE A 123 -7.18 1.10 1.02
CA ILE A 123 -6.00 0.44 0.48
C ILE A 123 -6.08 0.41 -1.05
N TYR A 124 -4.92 0.25 -1.69
CA TYR A 124 -4.82 -0.06 -3.11
C TYR A 124 -4.36 -1.50 -3.26
N ARG A 125 -5.07 -2.31 -4.03
CA ARG A 125 -4.69 -3.71 -4.30
C ARG A 125 -4.76 -3.99 -5.79
N LEU A 126 -4.03 -5.01 -6.23
CA LEU A 126 -4.10 -5.47 -7.61
C LEU A 126 -5.50 -5.97 -7.95
N THR A 127 -5.90 -5.77 -9.20
CA THR A 127 -7.18 -6.30 -9.73
C THR A 127 -7.07 -7.77 -10.13
N ALA A 128 -5.86 -8.27 -10.37
CA ALA A 128 -5.56 -9.66 -10.69
C ALA A 128 -4.20 -10.09 -10.11
N PRO A 129 -3.99 -11.39 -9.79
CA PRO A 129 -2.68 -11.87 -9.38
C PRO A 129 -1.70 -11.79 -10.57
N PRO A 130 -0.45 -11.35 -10.34
CA PRO A 130 0.52 -11.23 -11.41
C PRO A 130 0.97 -12.61 -11.92
N ALA A 131 1.07 -12.77 -13.24
CA ALA A 131 1.39 -14.06 -13.86
C ALA A 131 2.86 -14.50 -13.68
N SER A 132 3.79 -13.56 -13.48
CA SER A 132 5.23 -13.84 -13.44
C SER A 132 6.03 -12.92 -12.49
N ALA A 133 5.43 -12.55 -11.36
CA ALA A 133 6.10 -11.71 -10.35
C ALA A 133 6.69 -12.54 -9.20
N GLY A 134 7.81 -12.07 -8.66
CA GLY A 134 8.42 -12.63 -7.45
C GLY A 134 7.54 -12.38 -6.23
N ILE A 135 7.47 -13.34 -5.32
CA ILE A 135 6.74 -13.18 -4.05
C ILE A 135 7.64 -12.48 -3.02
N ILE A 136 7.12 -11.44 -2.38
CA ILE A 136 7.75 -10.82 -1.22
C ILE A 136 7.21 -11.52 0.04
N SER A 137 7.91 -12.56 0.48
CA SER A 137 7.44 -13.46 1.55
C SER A 137 7.34 -12.79 2.93
N CYS A 138 8.15 -11.77 3.21
CA CYS A 138 8.14 -11.08 4.49
C CYS A 138 6.97 -10.11 4.68
N GLY A 139 6.23 -9.78 3.60
CA GLY A 139 5.11 -8.84 3.64
C GLY A 139 5.49 -7.39 3.96
N ASP A 140 6.79 -7.06 4.02
CA ASP A 140 7.29 -5.70 4.27
C ASP A 140 8.19 -5.24 3.12
N TYR A 141 7.66 -4.34 2.29
CA TYR A 141 8.38 -3.83 1.12
C TYR A 141 9.66 -3.07 1.48
N SER A 142 9.70 -2.38 2.63
CA SER A 142 10.89 -1.62 3.04
C SER A 142 12.06 -2.55 3.39
N ILE A 143 11.77 -3.67 4.07
CA ILE A 143 12.74 -4.72 4.36
C ILE A 143 13.19 -5.39 3.07
N PHE A 144 12.26 -5.69 2.17
CA PHE A 144 12.57 -6.27 0.86
C PHE A 144 13.51 -5.38 0.03
N LEU A 145 13.20 -4.08 -0.09
CA LEU A 145 14.04 -3.12 -0.79
C LEU A 145 15.44 -3.03 -0.19
N ALA A 146 15.55 -2.99 1.15
CA ALA A 146 16.84 -2.97 1.82
C ALA A 146 17.68 -4.22 1.52
N SER A 147 17.06 -5.38 1.30
CA SER A 147 17.75 -6.61 0.89
C SER A 147 18.10 -6.67 -0.60
N LYS A 148 17.30 -6.02 -1.46
CA LYS A 148 17.45 -6.04 -2.93
C LYS A 148 18.60 -5.17 -3.43
N TYR A 149 18.97 -4.12 -2.69
CA TYR A 149 19.99 -3.13 -3.08
C TYR A 149 21.22 -3.09 -2.16
N GLN A 150 21.48 -4.17 -1.41
CA GLN A 150 22.78 -4.42 -0.76
C GLN A 150 23.80 -4.96 -1.76
#